data_AF-A0A4P6VU44-F1
#
_entry.id   AF-A0A4P6VU44-F1
#
_cell.length_a   1.000
_cell.length_b   1.000
_cell.length_c   1.000
_cell.angle_alpha   90.00
_cell.angle_beta   90.00
_cell.angle_gamma   90.00
#
_symmetry.space_group_name_H-M   'P 1'
#
loop_
_entity.id
_entity.type
_entity.pdbx_description
1 polymer ?
#
loop_
_entity_poly.entity_id
_entity_poly.type
_entity_poly.pdbx_seq_one_letter_code
_entity_poly.pdbx_strand_id
1 'polypeptide(L)'
;MKALITTLAFALSTVAVAADTVVIDAGTFKPAIRLNKTEQNINIAAFALDRNSVSEQQFANFVLANPQWQRSQVPIIFADKDYLRHWQDEVTPAHSANADTPVTRVSWFAARAYCQAQGGRLPTLNEWEYSVQQWREQQQLSDANYAKLVFSWFSNPQQTLFAEQITAGPAGLIGKVNEWVDDFQLLLTNGDDVDALSGSCGDTARFMAEFDTAHYASFLRYQSRSNYRPQSTTSTLGFRCAYSVRSNK
;
A
#
# COMPACT_ATOMS: atom_id res chain seq x y z
N MET A 1 21.68 14.65 59.75
CA MET A 1 21.67 15.09 58.34
C MET A 1 20.77 14.15 57.55
N LYS A 2 19.58 14.60 57.14
CA LYS A 2 18.66 13.83 56.29
C LYS A 2 18.97 14.20 54.83
N ALA A 3 19.38 13.23 54.02
CA ALA A 3 19.60 13.43 52.58
C ALA A 3 18.25 13.39 51.87
N LEU A 4 17.84 14.52 51.27
CA LEU A 4 16.74 14.58 50.32
C LEU A 4 17.26 14.09 48.97
N ILE A 5 16.74 12.98 48.46
CA ILE A 5 16.96 12.53 47.09
C ILE A 5 15.79 13.05 46.26
N THR A 6 16.03 14.10 45.48
CA THR A 6 15.05 14.69 44.57
C THR A 6 15.03 13.88 43.28
N THR A 7 13.95 13.14 43.03
CA THR A 7 13.77 12.38 41.80
C THR A 7 13.33 13.33 40.68
N LEU A 8 14.20 13.59 39.71
CA LEU A 8 13.91 14.41 38.54
C LEU A 8 13.17 13.54 37.51
N ALA A 9 11.85 13.71 37.38
CA ALA A 9 11.06 13.03 36.35
C ALA A 9 11.31 13.69 34.99
N PHE A 10 12.06 13.01 34.12
CA PHE A 10 12.18 13.39 32.71
C PHE A 10 10.87 13.05 32.00
N ALA A 11 10.05 14.06 31.71
CA ALA A 11 8.92 13.91 30.82
C ALA A 11 9.46 13.73 29.39
N LEU A 12 9.45 12.50 28.86
CA LEU A 12 9.63 12.27 27.43
C LEU A 12 8.38 12.79 26.72
N SER A 13 8.48 14.01 26.18
CA SER A 13 7.52 14.53 25.22
C SER A 13 7.71 13.77 23.90
N THR A 14 6.90 12.73 23.67
CA THR A 14 6.79 12.11 22.35
C THR A 14 6.13 13.12 21.42
N VAL A 15 6.92 13.73 20.52
CA VAL A 15 6.39 14.50 19.41
C VAL A 15 5.78 13.49 18.44
N ALA A 16 4.47 13.25 18.55
CA ALA A 16 3.74 12.53 17.53
C ALA A 16 3.67 13.44 16.29
N VAL A 17 4.47 13.12 15.27
CA VAL A 17 4.25 13.69 13.94
C VAL A 17 2.89 13.15 13.49
N ALA A 18 1.87 14.01 13.42
CA ALA A 18 0.56 13.62 12.95
C ALA A 18 0.71 13.06 11.52
N ALA A 19 0.26 11.82 11.31
CA ALA A 19 0.23 11.22 9.98
C ALA A 19 -0.69 12.06 9.07
N ASP A 20 -0.15 12.55 7.94
CA ASP A 20 -0.95 13.22 6.91
C ASP A 20 -1.85 12.18 6.24
N THR A 21 -3.07 12.12 6.73
CA THR A 21 -4.09 11.15 6.32
C THR A 21 -5.26 11.87 5.65
N VAL A 22 -5.88 11.17 4.72
CA VAL A 22 -7.09 11.60 4.01
C VAL A 22 -8.23 10.69 4.41
N VAL A 23 -9.37 11.27 4.80
CA VAL A 23 -10.59 10.51 5.05
C VAL A 23 -11.21 10.12 3.70
N ILE A 24 -11.46 8.83 3.54
CA ILE A 24 -12.23 8.26 2.45
C ILE A 24 -13.63 7.98 2.99
N ASP A 25 -14.62 8.65 2.41
CA ASP A 25 -16.01 8.54 2.85
C ASP A 25 -16.59 7.16 2.57
N ALA A 26 -17.50 6.74 3.45
CA ALA A 26 -18.23 5.50 3.26
C ALA A 26 -19.02 5.54 1.94
N GLY A 27 -19.10 4.41 1.25
CA GLY A 27 -19.85 4.33 0.02
C GLY A 27 -19.96 2.91 -0.51
N THR A 28 -20.44 2.82 -1.74
CA THR A 28 -20.59 1.56 -2.44
C THR A 28 -19.75 1.62 -3.70
N PHE A 29 -18.97 0.57 -3.95
CA PHE A 29 -18.11 0.48 -5.12
C PHE A 29 -18.41 -0.76 -5.95
N LYS A 30 -18.23 -0.64 -7.27
CA LYS A 30 -18.35 -1.74 -8.22
C LYS A 30 -16.95 -2.16 -8.64
N PRO A 31 -16.46 -3.33 -8.22
CA PRO A 31 -15.10 -3.74 -8.55
C PRO A 31 -14.96 -4.03 -10.05
N ALA A 32 -13.87 -3.51 -10.64
CA ALA A 32 -13.47 -3.86 -11.99
C ALA A 32 -13.16 -5.37 -12.13
N ILE A 33 -12.71 -6.01 -11.03
CA ILE A 33 -12.43 -7.44 -10.95
C ILE A 33 -13.35 -8.08 -9.91
N ARG A 34 -14.28 -8.92 -10.37
CA ARG A 34 -15.29 -9.60 -9.57
C ARG A 34 -14.80 -10.95 -9.09
N LEU A 35 -14.22 -10.98 -7.89
CA LEU A 35 -13.76 -12.21 -7.25
C LEU A 35 -14.91 -13.08 -6.71
N ASN A 36 -16.09 -12.49 -6.54
CA ASN A 36 -17.34 -13.18 -6.25
C ASN A 36 -18.35 -12.80 -7.33
N LYS A 37 -18.80 -13.76 -8.14
CA LYS A 37 -19.73 -13.51 -9.25
C LYS A 37 -21.10 -13.01 -8.80
N THR A 38 -21.48 -13.27 -7.55
CA THR A 38 -22.77 -12.87 -6.98
C THR A 38 -22.73 -11.48 -6.37
N GLU A 39 -21.54 -10.98 -6.01
CA GLU A 39 -21.35 -9.69 -5.35
C GLU A 39 -20.97 -8.62 -6.38
N GLN A 40 -21.96 -7.87 -6.85
CA GLN A 40 -21.75 -6.82 -7.86
C GLN A 40 -21.33 -5.47 -7.27
N ASN A 41 -21.72 -5.23 -6.02
CA ASN A 41 -21.47 -3.99 -5.29
C ASN A 41 -20.91 -4.36 -3.93
N ILE A 42 -19.87 -3.67 -3.50
CA ILE A 42 -19.22 -3.87 -2.21
C ILE A 42 -19.38 -2.58 -1.41
N ASN A 43 -19.85 -2.71 -0.17
CA ASN A 43 -19.96 -1.57 0.74
C ASN A 43 -18.62 -1.35 1.45
N ILE A 44 -18.13 -0.11 1.38
CA ILE A 44 -16.91 0.33 2.02
C ILE A 44 -17.29 1.28 3.15
N ALA A 45 -16.94 0.93 4.38
CA ALA A 45 -17.06 1.84 5.51
C ALA A 45 -16.08 3.00 5.34
N ALA A 46 -16.34 4.14 5.98
CA ALA A 46 -15.38 5.22 6.01
C ALA A 46 -14.08 4.77 6.70
N PHE A 47 -12.94 5.25 6.22
CA PHE A 47 -11.63 5.00 6.79
C PHE A 47 -10.70 6.18 6.48
N ALA A 48 -9.60 6.28 7.20
CA ALA A 48 -8.52 7.21 6.86
C ALA A 48 -7.41 6.43 6.15
N LEU A 49 -6.78 7.05 5.15
CA LEU A 49 -5.67 6.49 4.37
C LEU A 49 -4.51 7.48 4.41
N ASP A 50 -3.28 7.01 4.57
CA ASP A 50 -2.12 7.88 4.40
C ASP A 50 -2.17 8.55 3.02
N ARG A 51 -1.97 9.88 2.98
CA ARG A 51 -2.01 10.63 1.73
C ARG A 51 -0.97 10.12 0.74
N ASN A 52 0.25 9.90 1.23
CA ASN A 52 1.37 9.40 0.45
C ASN A 52 1.71 7.96 0.85
N SER A 53 2.37 7.22 -0.03
CA SER A 53 3.06 5.99 0.35
C SER A 53 4.07 6.27 1.47
N VAL A 54 4.30 5.30 2.34
CA VAL A 54 5.28 5.41 3.42
C VAL A 54 6.64 5.73 2.82
N SER A 55 7.30 6.77 3.30
CA SER A 55 8.58 7.19 2.76
C SER A 55 9.74 6.38 3.33
N GLU A 56 10.86 6.39 2.61
CA GLU A 56 12.12 5.81 3.07
C GLU A 56 12.53 6.32 4.47
N GLN A 57 12.35 7.62 4.74
CA GLN A 57 12.70 8.22 6.02
C GLN A 57 11.76 7.76 7.16
N GLN A 58 10.46 7.65 6.87
CA GLN A 58 9.50 7.13 7.84
C GLN A 58 9.81 5.68 8.21
N PHE A 59 10.11 4.85 7.21
CA PHE A 59 10.48 3.46 7.42
C PHE A 59 11.82 3.30 8.15
N ALA A 60 12.81 4.17 7.88
CA ALA A 60 14.08 4.19 8.60
C ALA A 60 13.89 4.42 10.10
N ASN A 61 13.03 5.38 10.47
CA ASN A 61 12.70 5.63 11.87
C ASN A 61 12.05 4.41 12.53
N PHE A 62 11.19 3.69 11.80
CA PHE A 62 10.58 2.45 12.27
C PHE A 62 11.62 1.34 12.48
N VAL A 63 12.53 1.13 11.52
CA VAL A 63 13.59 0.10 11.61
C VAL A 63 14.59 0.41 12.73
N LEU A 64 14.90 1.69 12.95
CA LEU A 64 15.72 2.14 14.08
C LEU A 64 15.06 1.81 15.43
N ALA A 65 13.74 2.03 15.55
CA ALA A 65 12.98 1.71 16.75
C ALA A 65 12.68 0.20 16.91
N ASN A 66 12.76 -0.58 15.82
CA ASN A 66 12.45 -2.00 15.78
C ASN A 66 13.57 -2.79 15.10
N PRO A 67 14.71 -3.02 15.78
CA PRO A 67 15.90 -3.63 15.18
C PRO A 67 15.67 -5.01 14.54
N GLN A 68 14.63 -5.74 14.92
CA GLN A 68 14.25 -7.00 14.27
C GLN A 68 13.86 -6.85 12.79
N TRP A 69 13.54 -5.63 12.35
CA TRP A 69 13.24 -5.29 10.95
C TRP A 69 14.44 -4.72 10.20
N GLN A 70 15.63 -4.66 10.82
CA GLN A 70 16.87 -4.36 10.12
C GLN A 70 17.19 -5.46 9.10
N ARG A 71 17.86 -5.09 8.01
CA ARG A 71 18.13 -5.99 6.88
C ARG A 71 18.92 -7.21 7.30
N SER A 72 19.90 -7.07 8.20
CA SER A 72 20.68 -8.20 8.71
C SER A 72 19.97 -9.05 9.77
N GLN A 73 18.89 -8.54 10.37
CA GLN A 73 18.21 -9.18 11.52
C GLN A 73 16.89 -9.86 11.13
N VAL A 74 16.26 -9.43 10.04
CA VAL A 74 14.96 -9.97 9.63
C VAL A 74 15.07 -11.47 9.30
N PRO A 75 14.22 -12.33 9.89
CA PRO A 75 14.18 -13.74 9.53
C PRO A 75 13.78 -13.94 8.06
N ILE A 76 14.43 -14.88 7.37
CA ILE A 76 14.19 -15.19 5.94
C ILE A 76 12.74 -15.61 5.62
N ILE A 77 12.01 -16.09 6.63
CA ILE A 77 10.59 -16.41 6.50
C ILE A 77 9.70 -15.16 6.35
N PHE A 78 10.20 -13.99 6.76
CA PHE A 78 9.48 -12.72 6.72
C PHE A 78 9.94 -11.78 5.60
N ALA A 79 11.10 -12.01 5.01
CA ALA A 79 11.58 -11.23 3.89
C ALA A 79 12.60 -12.01 3.05
N ASP A 80 12.58 -11.81 1.73
CA ASP A 80 13.61 -12.35 0.84
C ASP A 80 14.94 -11.57 0.93
N LYS A 81 15.96 -12.06 0.22
CA LYS A 81 17.32 -11.49 0.21
C LYS A 81 17.41 -10.06 -0.34
N ASP A 82 16.36 -9.58 -1.00
CA ASP A 82 16.33 -8.28 -1.68
C ASP A 82 15.79 -7.17 -0.76
N TYR A 83 15.32 -7.54 0.43
CA TYR A 83 14.80 -6.64 1.47
C TYR A 83 15.81 -5.54 1.83
N LEU A 84 15.38 -4.27 1.69
CA LEU A 84 16.19 -3.06 1.93
C LEU A 84 17.60 -3.10 1.29
N ARG A 85 17.80 -3.90 0.23
CA ARG A 85 19.13 -4.15 -0.34
C ARG A 85 19.80 -2.89 -0.87
N HIS A 86 19.01 -1.88 -1.27
CA HIS A 86 19.51 -0.62 -1.80
C HIS A 86 19.92 0.39 -0.74
N TRP A 87 19.57 0.17 0.53
CA TRP A 87 19.96 1.07 1.62
C TRP A 87 21.47 1.01 1.88
N GLN A 88 22.01 2.14 2.32
CA GLN A 88 23.45 2.31 2.55
C GLN A 88 23.92 1.43 3.72
N ASP A 89 23.10 1.37 4.77
CA ASP A 89 23.29 0.54 5.96
C ASP A 89 21.92 0.11 6.53
N GLU A 90 21.89 -0.35 7.79
CA GLU A 90 20.69 -0.87 8.45
C GLU A 90 19.58 0.17 8.69
N VAL A 91 19.92 1.46 8.75
CA VAL A 91 18.99 2.54 9.11
C VAL A 91 19.11 3.79 8.23
N THR A 92 20.03 3.80 7.26
CA THR A 92 20.25 4.93 6.34
C THR A 92 19.70 4.60 4.94
N PRO A 93 18.59 5.24 4.52
CA PRO A 93 18.05 5.03 3.19
C PRO A 93 18.95 5.52 2.05
N ALA A 94 18.68 5.01 0.86
CA ALA A 94 19.40 5.40 -0.35
C ALA A 94 19.10 6.84 -0.77
N HIS A 95 17.88 7.32 -0.55
CA HIS A 95 17.39 8.61 -1.04
C HIS A 95 16.98 9.56 0.10
N SER A 96 17.80 9.66 1.14
CA SER A 96 17.52 10.49 2.33
C SER A 96 17.32 11.99 2.02
N ALA A 97 17.81 12.48 0.89
CA ALA A 97 17.63 13.87 0.46
C ALA A 97 16.20 14.21 -0.02
N ASN A 98 15.39 13.21 -0.39
CA ASN A 98 14.01 13.43 -0.83
C ASN A 98 13.02 12.73 0.12
N ALA A 99 12.37 13.55 0.96
CA ALA A 99 11.48 13.11 2.03
C ALA A 99 10.25 12.33 1.53
N ASP A 100 9.86 12.49 0.26
CA ASP A 100 8.67 11.88 -0.33
C ASP A 100 8.97 10.61 -1.14
N THR A 101 10.22 10.13 -1.13
CA THR A 101 10.60 8.88 -1.80
C THR A 101 9.91 7.71 -1.13
N PRO A 102 9.01 6.97 -1.81
CA PRO A 102 8.37 5.80 -1.23
C PRO A 102 9.41 4.74 -0.86
N VAL A 103 9.26 4.14 0.31
CA VAL A 103 10.04 2.95 0.66
C VAL A 103 9.65 1.80 -0.27
N THR A 104 10.64 1.13 -0.84
CA THR A 104 10.47 -0.08 -1.64
C THR A 104 11.38 -1.19 -1.12
N ARG A 105 11.28 -2.38 -1.71
CA ARG A 105 11.97 -3.59 -1.23
C ARG A 105 11.63 -3.90 0.22
N VAL A 106 10.34 -3.76 0.56
CA VAL A 106 9.75 -4.10 1.86
C VAL A 106 8.79 -5.26 1.66
N SER A 107 8.86 -6.27 2.52
CA SER A 107 7.94 -7.42 2.46
C SER A 107 6.57 -7.03 3.02
N TRP A 108 5.55 -7.84 2.70
CA TRP A 108 4.20 -7.63 3.26
C TRP A 108 4.21 -7.69 4.80
N PHE A 109 5.00 -8.60 5.39
CA PHE A 109 5.12 -8.71 6.84
C PHE A 109 5.67 -7.43 7.48
N ALA A 110 6.73 -6.86 6.90
CA ALA A 110 7.34 -5.64 7.39
C ALA A 110 6.41 -4.42 7.21
N ALA A 111 5.73 -4.33 6.06
CA ALA A 111 4.73 -3.30 5.79
C ALA A 111 3.56 -3.37 6.80
N ARG A 112 3.05 -4.57 7.09
CA ARG A 112 2.00 -4.78 8.10
C ARG A 112 2.47 -4.40 9.50
N ALA A 113 3.68 -4.80 9.87
CA ALA A 113 4.26 -4.47 11.18
C ALA A 113 4.48 -2.95 11.35
N TYR A 114 4.92 -2.26 10.29
CA TYR A 114 5.01 -0.81 10.28
C TYR A 114 3.64 -0.18 10.55
N CYS A 115 2.60 -0.55 9.78
CA CYS A 115 1.29 0.06 9.95
C CYS A 115 0.70 -0.23 11.34
N GLN A 116 0.92 -1.43 11.87
CA GLN A 116 0.53 -1.77 13.26
C GLN A 116 1.25 -0.88 14.29
N ALA A 117 2.55 -0.61 14.10
CA ALA A 117 3.31 0.29 14.97
C ALA A 117 2.82 1.75 14.91
N GLN A 118 2.20 2.16 13.80
CA GLN A 118 1.54 3.46 13.66
C GLN A 118 0.09 3.47 14.17
N GLY A 119 -0.40 2.36 14.75
CA GLY A 119 -1.79 2.21 15.20
C GLY A 119 -2.81 2.01 14.07
N GLY A 120 -2.35 1.72 12.86
CA GLY A 120 -3.16 1.41 11.68
C GLY A 120 -3.01 -0.04 11.21
N ARG A 121 -3.29 -0.24 9.92
CA ARG A 121 -3.16 -1.51 9.20
C ARG A 121 -2.85 -1.23 7.73
N LEU A 122 -2.59 -2.26 6.94
CA LEU A 122 -2.66 -2.12 5.49
C LEU A 122 -4.13 -1.91 5.06
N PRO A 123 -4.40 -1.15 3.99
CA PRO A 123 -5.72 -1.14 3.38
C PRO A 123 -6.05 -2.52 2.83
N THR A 124 -7.33 -2.89 2.83
CA THR A 124 -7.80 -4.02 2.04
C THR A 124 -7.75 -3.66 0.55
N LEU A 125 -7.77 -4.66 -0.32
CA LEU A 125 -7.81 -4.50 -1.77
C LEU A 125 -9.01 -3.68 -2.19
N ASN A 126 -10.17 -3.95 -1.60
CA ASN A 126 -11.41 -3.22 -1.88
C ASN A 126 -11.33 -1.76 -1.44
N GLU A 127 -10.77 -1.46 -0.27
CA GLU A 127 -10.53 -0.07 0.17
C GLU A 127 -9.57 0.67 -0.74
N TRP A 128 -8.50 -0.01 -1.18
CA TRP A 128 -7.50 0.59 -2.06
C TRP A 128 -8.07 0.87 -3.47
N GLU A 129 -8.79 -0.08 -4.06
CA GLU A 129 -9.45 0.10 -5.36
C GLU A 129 -10.58 1.12 -5.31
N TYR A 130 -11.34 1.16 -4.21
CA TYR A 130 -12.32 2.22 -3.97
C TYR A 130 -11.66 3.60 -3.88
N SER A 131 -10.50 3.70 -3.22
CA SER A 131 -9.72 4.94 -3.17
C SER A 131 -9.26 5.38 -4.56
N VAL A 132 -8.83 4.43 -5.41
CA VAL A 132 -8.51 4.70 -6.83
C VAL A 132 -9.73 5.19 -7.58
N GLN A 133 -10.89 4.56 -7.41
CA GLN A 133 -12.14 5.00 -8.05
C GLN A 133 -12.49 6.44 -7.64
N GLN A 134 -12.49 6.75 -6.34
CA GLN A 134 -12.78 8.08 -5.82
C GLN A 134 -11.79 9.13 -6.35
N TRP A 135 -10.49 8.82 -6.37
CA TRP A 135 -9.47 9.68 -6.95
C TRP A 135 -9.72 9.92 -8.45
N ARG A 136 -10.05 8.89 -9.23
CA ARG A 136 -10.37 9.03 -10.66
C ARG A 136 -11.57 9.94 -10.90
N GLU A 137 -12.62 9.78 -10.11
CA GLU A 137 -13.83 10.62 -10.16
C GLU A 137 -13.50 12.09 -9.86
N GLN A 138 -12.72 12.34 -8.80
CA GLN A 138 -12.26 13.69 -8.43
C GLN A 138 -11.43 14.36 -9.52
N GLN A 139 -10.56 13.61 -10.21
CA GLN A 139 -9.75 14.11 -11.32
C GLN A 139 -10.49 14.17 -12.66
N GLN A 140 -11.75 13.72 -12.72
CA GLN A 140 -12.51 13.52 -13.97
C GLN A 140 -11.71 12.67 -14.99
N LEU A 141 -11.00 11.66 -14.51
CA LEU A 141 -10.08 10.87 -15.31
C LEU A 141 -10.85 9.83 -16.14
N SER A 142 -10.89 10.06 -17.46
CA SER A 142 -11.52 9.13 -18.41
C SER A 142 -10.87 7.74 -18.38
N ASP A 143 -11.63 6.72 -18.77
CA ASP A 143 -11.13 5.33 -18.86
C ASP A 143 -9.89 5.19 -19.73
N ALA A 144 -9.86 5.88 -20.87
CA ALA A 144 -8.71 5.87 -21.78
C ALA A 144 -7.46 6.49 -21.14
N ASN A 145 -7.61 7.61 -20.42
CA ASN A 145 -6.48 8.25 -19.76
C ASN A 145 -6.01 7.40 -18.57
N TYR A 146 -6.93 6.88 -17.76
CA TYR A 146 -6.60 5.95 -16.68
C TYR A 146 -5.84 4.72 -17.17
N ALA A 147 -6.32 4.07 -18.23
CA ALA A 147 -5.64 2.93 -18.82
C ALA A 147 -4.23 3.29 -19.31
N LYS A 148 -4.09 4.46 -19.96
CA LYS A 148 -2.78 4.99 -20.37
C LYS A 148 -1.84 5.19 -19.18
N LEU A 149 -2.31 5.75 -18.06
CA LEU A 149 -1.51 5.91 -16.85
C LEU A 149 -0.92 4.59 -16.38
N VAL A 150 -1.79 3.59 -16.25
CA VAL A 150 -1.43 2.27 -15.74
C VAL A 150 -0.44 1.59 -16.70
N PHE A 151 -0.75 1.52 -18.00
CA PHE A 151 0.14 0.86 -18.96
C PHE A 151 1.49 1.56 -19.10
N SER A 152 1.51 2.89 -19.06
CA SER A 152 2.78 3.63 -19.06
C SER A 152 3.63 3.28 -17.85
N TRP A 153 3.04 3.13 -16.66
CA TRP A 153 3.80 2.79 -15.45
C TRP A 153 4.37 1.37 -15.52
N PHE A 154 3.59 0.39 -15.98
CA PHE A 154 4.09 -0.97 -16.18
C PHE A 154 5.14 -1.08 -17.29
N SER A 155 5.11 -0.17 -18.27
CA SER A 155 6.12 -0.13 -19.34
C SER A 155 7.43 0.52 -18.88
N ASN A 156 7.35 1.53 -18.01
CA ASN A 156 8.52 2.23 -17.47
C ASN A 156 8.26 2.80 -16.06
N PRO A 157 8.45 2.00 -15.00
CA PRO A 157 8.11 2.40 -13.63
C PRO A 157 9.09 3.42 -13.02
N GLN A 158 10.21 3.71 -13.67
CA GLN A 158 11.19 4.70 -13.20
C GLN A 158 10.85 6.13 -13.65
N GLN A 159 9.92 6.29 -14.59
CA GLN A 159 9.48 7.61 -15.03
C GLN A 159 8.36 8.06 -14.09
N THR A 160 8.55 9.18 -13.39
CA THR A 160 7.45 9.85 -12.70
C THR A 160 6.48 10.35 -13.76
N LEU A 161 5.41 9.60 -14.00
CA LEU A 161 4.53 9.85 -15.16
C LEU A 161 3.68 11.10 -14.97
N PHE A 162 3.43 11.50 -13.72
CA PHE A 162 2.60 12.66 -13.37
C PHE A 162 3.23 13.43 -12.22
N ALA A 163 3.43 14.73 -12.43
CA ALA A 163 3.36 15.68 -11.32
C ALA A 163 1.89 15.77 -10.97
N GLU A 164 1.43 14.98 -10.00
CA GLU A 164 0.10 15.21 -9.43
C GLU A 164 0.03 16.67 -8.97
N GLN A 165 -0.98 17.39 -9.45
CA GLN A 165 -1.38 18.61 -8.76
C GLN A 165 -1.75 18.21 -7.33
N ILE A 166 -1.31 19.01 -6.35
CA ILE A 166 -1.69 18.81 -4.95
C ILE A 166 -3.22 18.86 -4.91
N THR A 167 -3.84 17.70 -4.77
CA THR A 167 -5.29 17.56 -4.68
C THR A 167 -5.64 17.15 -3.26
N ALA A 168 -6.87 17.42 -2.84
CA ALA A 168 -7.31 17.15 -1.47
C ALA A 168 -7.32 15.64 -1.11
N GLY A 169 -7.21 14.75 -2.11
CA GLY A 169 -7.27 13.29 -1.98
C GLY A 169 -5.93 12.57 -1.73
N PRO A 170 -5.94 11.23 -1.69
CA PRO A 170 -4.71 10.43 -1.66
C PRO A 170 -3.86 10.71 -2.91
N ALA A 171 -2.56 10.85 -2.70
CA ALA A 171 -1.58 11.11 -3.73
C ALA A 171 -0.87 9.82 -4.14
N GLY A 172 -0.49 9.74 -5.42
CA GLY A 172 0.39 8.73 -5.98
C GLY A 172 -0.20 7.34 -6.02
N LEU A 173 -1.54 7.20 -6.00
CA LEU A 173 -2.21 5.90 -6.07
C LEU A 173 -1.84 5.14 -7.36
N ILE A 174 -1.65 5.87 -8.46
CA ILE A 174 -1.12 5.34 -9.73
C ILE A 174 0.14 6.15 -10.09
N GLY A 175 1.26 5.46 -10.32
CA GLY A 175 2.43 6.09 -10.97
C GLY A 175 3.65 6.32 -10.09
N LYS A 176 3.60 6.12 -8.76
CA LYS A 176 4.79 6.13 -7.90
C LYS A 176 5.36 4.72 -7.71
N VAL A 177 4.64 3.89 -6.97
CA VAL A 177 4.97 2.48 -6.71
C VAL A 177 3.69 1.65 -6.76
N ASN A 178 3.79 0.36 -7.01
CA ASN A 178 2.76 -0.58 -6.57
C ASN A 178 2.72 -0.60 -5.04
N GLU A 179 1.58 -0.95 -4.45
CA GLU A 179 1.41 -0.93 -3.00
C GLU A 179 0.87 -2.27 -2.47
N TRP A 180 1.42 -2.70 -1.34
CA TRP A 180 0.85 -3.81 -0.57
C TRP A 180 -0.54 -3.46 -0.05
N VAL A 181 -1.43 -4.45 -0.10
CA VAL A 181 -2.75 -4.46 0.56
C VAL A 181 -2.80 -5.66 1.52
N ASP A 182 -3.67 -5.62 2.53
CA ASP A 182 -3.74 -6.62 3.59
C ASP A 182 -4.06 -8.03 3.03
N ASP A 183 -4.98 -8.08 2.09
CA ASP A 183 -5.59 -9.28 1.53
C ASP A 183 -5.12 -9.55 0.08
N PHE A 184 -3.84 -9.28 -0.19
CA PHE A 184 -3.24 -9.38 -1.54
C PHE A 184 -3.35 -10.76 -2.20
N GLN A 185 -3.53 -11.83 -1.42
CA GLN A 185 -3.62 -13.21 -1.88
C GLN A 185 -5.03 -13.65 -2.30
N LEU A 186 -6.08 -12.83 -2.07
CA LEU A 186 -7.48 -13.22 -2.30
C LEU A 186 -7.85 -13.53 -3.76
N LEU A 187 -6.93 -13.30 -4.72
CA LEU A 187 -7.07 -13.83 -6.08
C LEU A 187 -7.09 -15.37 -6.13
N LEU A 188 -6.69 -16.06 -5.06
CA LEU A 188 -6.51 -17.52 -5.01
C LEU A 188 -7.45 -18.26 -4.05
N THR A 189 -8.18 -17.57 -3.17
CA THR A 189 -8.90 -18.20 -2.04
C THR A 189 -10.42 -18.17 -2.11
N ASN A 190 -11.03 -17.57 -3.14
CA ASN A 190 -12.49 -17.54 -3.31
C ASN A 190 -13.08 -18.81 -3.96
N GLY A 191 -12.72 -19.97 -3.42
CA GLY A 191 -13.67 -21.04 -3.08
C GLY A 191 -14.52 -21.73 -4.15
N ASP A 192 -14.42 -21.40 -5.43
CA ASP A 192 -14.81 -22.33 -6.49
C ASP A 192 -13.65 -23.33 -6.67
N ASP A 193 -13.95 -24.52 -7.19
CA ASP A 193 -13.03 -25.59 -7.61
C ASP A 193 -12.14 -25.14 -8.80
N VAL A 194 -11.60 -23.93 -8.71
CA VAL A 194 -10.81 -23.25 -9.72
C VAL A 194 -9.40 -23.18 -9.17
N ASP A 195 -8.63 -24.17 -9.57
CA ASP A 195 -7.19 -24.18 -9.44
C ASP A 195 -6.61 -22.99 -10.21
N ALA A 196 -6.64 -21.80 -9.58
CA ALA A 196 -6.09 -20.55 -10.11
C ALA A 196 -4.55 -20.59 -10.18
N LEU A 197 -3.92 -21.63 -9.63
CA LEU A 197 -2.51 -21.96 -9.85
C LEU A 197 -2.30 -22.77 -11.15
N SER A 198 -3.35 -23.42 -11.68
CA SER A 198 -3.37 -24.08 -13.00
C SER A 198 -3.94 -23.20 -14.13
N GLY A 199 -4.70 -22.16 -13.78
CA GLY A 199 -5.34 -21.27 -14.74
C GLY A 199 -4.33 -20.35 -15.41
N SER A 200 -4.30 -20.37 -16.73
CA SER A 200 -3.52 -19.46 -17.56
C SER A 200 -3.82 -18.00 -17.19
N CYS A 201 -2.92 -17.05 -17.50
CA CYS A 201 -3.21 -15.61 -17.40
C CYS A 201 -4.54 -15.19 -18.07
N GLY A 202 -5.08 -16.01 -18.98
CA GLY A 202 -6.42 -15.83 -19.57
C GLY A 202 -7.59 -16.24 -18.67
N ASP A 203 -7.43 -17.22 -17.77
CA ASP A 203 -8.51 -17.72 -16.92
C ASP A 203 -8.87 -16.76 -15.79
N THR A 204 -7.99 -15.82 -15.46
CA THR A 204 -8.26 -14.74 -14.49
C THR A 204 -8.94 -13.54 -15.16
N ALA A 205 -8.80 -13.36 -16.48
CA ALA A 205 -9.49 -12.30 -17.21
C ALA A 205 -11.02 -12.47 -17.20
N ARG A 206 -11.53 -13.69 -16.98
CA ARG A 206 -12.97 -13.96 -16.81
C ARG A 206 -13.59 -13.29 -15.57
N PHE A 207 -12.77 -12.83 -14.63
CA PHE A 207 -13.22 -12.09 -13.46
C PHE A 207 -13.39 -10.59 -13.76
N MET A 208 -12.98 -10.10 -14.93
CA MET A 208 -13.24 -8.71 -15.31
C MET A 208 -14.74 -8.46 -15.42
N ALA A 209 -15.21 -7.37 -14.82
CA ALA A 209 -16.61 -6.96 -14.88
C ALA A 209 -17.04 -6.61 -16.31
N GLU A 210 -16.13 -5.97 -17.07
CA GLU A 210 -16.32 -5.55 -18.46
C GLU A 210 -15.00 -5.72 -19.22
N PHE A 211 -15.08 -5.86 -20.55
CA PHE A 211 -13.93 -6.08 -21.44
C PHE A 211 -13.48 -4.81 -22.17
N ASP A 212 -13.22 -3.75 -21.40
CA ASP A 212 -12.65 -2.49 -21.90
C ASP A 212 -11.21 -2.26 -21.42
N THR A 213 -10.60 -1.16 -21.87
CA THR A 213 -9.20 -0.82 -21.57
C THR A 213 -8.96 -0.44 -20.11
N ALA A 214 -9.93 0.18 -19.43
CA ALA A 214 -9.80 0.55 -18.02
C ALA A 214 -9.90 -0.69 -17.12
N HIS A 215 -10.83 -1.59 -17.41
CA HIS A 215 -10.94 -2.87 -16.73
C HIS A 215 -9.69 -3.73 -16.97
N TYR A 216 -9.16 -3.74 -18.20
CA TYR A 216 -7.91 -4.45 -18.51
C TYR A 216 -6.69 -3.85 -17.78
N ALA A 217 -6.62 -2.53 -17.67
CA ALA A 217 -5.60 -1.85 -16.87
C ALA A 217 -5.69 -2.22 -15.37
N SER A 218 -6.91 -2.28 -14.82
CA SER A 218 -7.12 -2.76 -13.46
C SER A 218 -6.73 -4.23 -13.30
N PHE A 219 -7.10 -5.08 -14.25
CA PHE A 219 -6.72 -6.48 -14.29
C PHE A 219 -5.20 -6.68 -14.29
N LEU A 220 -4.46 -5.88 -15.05
CA LEU A 220 -2.99 -5.92 -15.07
C LEU A 220 -2.38 -5.68 -13.67
N ARG A 221 -2.92 -4.71 -12.91
CA ARG A 221 -2.49 -4.46 -11.51
C ARG A 221 -2.77 -5.65 -10.60
N TYR A 222 -3.94 -6.29 -10.76
CA TYR A 222 -4.29 -7.50 -10.01
C TYR A 222 -3.35 -8.66 -10.34
N GLN A 223 -3.09 -8.91 -11.62
CA GLN A 223 -2.18 -9.97 -12.08
C GLN A 223 -0.73 -9.72 -11.67
N SER A 224 -0.30 -8.46 -11.63
CA SER A 224 1.02 -8.13 -11.06
C SER A 224 1.12 -8.53 -9.59
N ARG A 225 0.06 -8.32 -8.81
CA ARG A 225 0.01 -8.66 -7.38
C ARG A 225 -0.06 -10.16 -7.10
N SER A 226 -0.75 -10.95 -7.94
CA SER A 226 -0.90 -12.41 -7.73
C SER A 226 0.42 -13.18 -7.83
N ASN A 227 1.44 -12.61 -8.48
CA ASN A 227 2.77 -13.20 -8.58
C ASN A 227 3.62 -13.03 -7.31
N TYR A 228 3.19 -12.22 -6.34
CA TYR A 228 3.97 -11.96 -5.13
C TYR A 228 3.64 -12.95 -4.01
N ARG A 229 4.68 -13.31 -3.26
CA ARG A 229 4.56 -14.01 -1.97
C ARG A 229 4.67 -12.99 -0.84
N PRO A 230 4.19 -13.25 0.39
CA PRO A 230 4.24 -12.26 1.47
C PRO A 230 5.67 -11.82 1.84
N GLN A 231 6.67 -12.66 1.60
CA GLN A 231 8.09 -12.35 1.78
C GLN A 231 8.75 -11.66 0.57
N SER A 232 8.08 -11.58 -0.58
CA SER A 232 8.64 -10.99 -1.80
C SER A 232 8.95 -9.51 -1.60
N THR A 233 10.06 -9.04 -2.16
CA THR A 233 10.41 -7.62 -2.17
C THR A 233 10.82 -7.18 -3.57
N THR A 234 10.39 -5.99 -4.01
CA THR A 234 10.76 -5.45 -5.33
C THR A 234 11.09 -3.97 -5.25
N SER A 235 11.83 -3.45 -6.23
CA SER A 235 12.17 -2.02 -6.31
C SER A 235 11.00 -1.13 -6.74
N THR A 236 9.82 -1.69 -7.00
CA THR A 236 8.63 -0.97 -7.45
C THR A 236 7.42 -1.22 -6.55
N LEU A 237 7.60 -1.90 -5.42
CA LEU A 237 6.54 -2.25 -4.48
C LEU A 237 6.83 -1.63 -3.12
N GLY A 238 5.96 -0.71 -2.71
CA GLY A 238 5.92 -0.07 -1.41
C GLY A 238 4.59 -0.34 -0.73
N PHE A 239 4.12 0.59 0.09
CA PHE A 239 2.84 0.48 0.79
C PHE A 239 2.40 1.84 1.38
N ARG A 240 1.15 1.89 1.84
CA ARG A 240 0.60 2.97 2.66
C ARG A 240 -0.28 2.38 3.75
N CYS A 241 -0.50 3.10 4.86
CA CYS A 241 -1.35 2.61 5.94
C CYS A 241 -2.78 3.17 5.84
N ALA A 242 -3.71 2.41 6.39
CA ALA A 242 -5.10 2.76 6.59
C ALA A 242 -5.48 2.66 8.08
N TYR A 243 -6.47 3.45 8.49
CA TYR A 243 -6.91 3.57 9.86
C TYR A 243 -8.43 3.57 9.91
N SER A 244 -9.00 2.76 10.82
CA SER A 244 -10.43 2.80 11.06
C SER A 244 -10.84 4.13 11.68
N VAL A 245 -11.80 4.82 11.08
CA VAL A 245 -12.41 6.02 11.70
C VAL A 245 -13.63 5.58 12.51
N ARG A 246 -13.81 6.18 13.70
CA ARG A 246 -15.03 5.95 14.47
C ARG A 246 -16.19 6.63 13.74
N SER A 247 -17.19 5.85 13.34
CA SER A 247 -18.47 6.41 12.91
C SER A 247 -19.13 7.04 14.14
N ASN A 248 -19.20 8.38 14.17
CA ASN A 248 -20.10 9.07 15.07
C ASN A 248 -21.52 8.77 14.57
N LYS A 249 -22.20 7.81 15.22
CA LYS A 249 -23.65 7.68 15.12
C LYS A 249 -24.33 8.75 15.94
#